data_AF-W4L5S0-F1
#
_entry.id   AF-W4L5S0-F1
#
_cell.length_a   1.000
_cell.length_b   1.000
_cell.length_c   1.000
_cell.angle_alpha   90.00
_cell.angle_beta   90.00
_cell.angle_gamma   90.00
#
_symmetry.space_group_name_H-M   'P 1'
#
loop_
_entity.id
_entity.type
_entity.pdbx_description
1 polymer ?
#
loop_
_entity_poly.entity_id
_entity_poly.type
_entity_poly.pdbx_seq_one_letter_code
_entity_poly.pdbx_strand_id
1 'polypeptide(L)'
;QTALSDGGYTVGPPELIIEVASSSESIDLNAKRRDYEHAGVLEYVVLAIRQQAVRWFVLREGAYQEMQVDAKGIFKSTVFPGLWLDQEALCQLDVAQVLATLRQGLESPEHAAFVQQLQSRRDASS
;
A
#
# COMPACT_ATOMS: atom_id res chain seq x y z
N GLN A 1 11.99 -0.17 -7.50
CA GLN A 1 11.45 0.43 -8.73
C GLN A 1 11.24 -0.69 -9.71
N THR A 2 10.00 -1.15 -9.81
CA THR A 2 9.58 -2.04 -10.88
C THR A 2 9.86 -1.38 -12.23
N ALA A 3 10.55 -2.08 -13.12
CA ALA A 3 10.81 -1.63 -14.50
C ALA A 3 9.86 -2.34 -15.46
N LEU A 4 9.57 -1.75 -16.62
CA LEU A 4 8.89 -2.45 -17.70
C LEU A 4 9.95 -3.10 -18.59
N SER A 5 9.79 -4.38 -18.89
CA SER A 5 10.56 -5.06 -19.95
C SER A 5 10.07 -4.62 -21.33
N ASP A 6 10.89 -4.85 -22.37
CA ASP A 6 10.53 -4.59 -23.78
C ASP A 6 9.24 -5.31 -24.24
N GLY A 7 8.78 -6.32 -23.49
CA GLY A 7 7.53 -7.04 -23.74
C GLY A 7 6.32 -6.55 -22.93
N GLY A 8 6.44 -5.48 -22.15
CA GLY A 8 5.36 -4.93 -21.31
C GLY A 8 5.16 -5.62 -19.96
N TYR A 9 6.05 -6.54 -19.56
CA TYR A 9 6.01 -7.19 -18.25
C TYR A 9 6.78 -6.38 -17.20
N THR A 10 6.26 -6.34 -15.97
CA THR A 10 6.93 -5.77 -14.80
C THR A 10 8.14 -6.61 -14.37
N VAL A 11 9.31 -5.98 -14.21
CA VAL A 11 10.58 -6.57 -13.78
C VAL A 11 10.88 -6.06 -12.36
N GLY A 12 11.05 -7.00 -11.42
CA GLY A 12 11.15 -6.73 -9.98
C GLY A 12 9.79 -6.78 -9.28
N PRO A 13 9.74 -7.05 -7.96
CA PRO A 13 8.48 -7.09 -7.21
C PRO A 13 7.78 -5.72 -7.27
N PRO A 14 6.44 -5.68 -7.28
CA PRO A 14 5.70 -4.44 -7.11
C PRO A 14 5.97 -3.86 -5.73
N GLU A 15 6.01 -2.53 -5.63
CA GLU A 15 6.15 -1.85 -4.34
C GLU A 15 4.92 -2.00 -3.43
N LEU A 16 3.73 -2.20 -4.01
CA LEU A 16 2.46 -2.34 -3.28
C LEU A 16 1.56 -3.39 -3.94
N ILE A 17 0.97 -4.27 -3.13
CA ILE A 17 -0.11 -5.18 -3.53
C ILE A 17 -1.33 -4.91 -2.64
N ILE A 18 -2.52 -4.84 -3.26
CA ILE A 18 -3.80 -4.71 -2.56
C ILE A 18 -4.71 -5.88 -2.98
N GLU A 19 -5.17 -6.65 -2.00
CA GLU A 19 -6.15 -7.73 -2.19
C GLU A 19 -7.48 -7.39 -1.52
N VAL A 20 -8.58 -7.60 -2.25
CA VAL A 20 -9.95 -7.46 -1.74
C VAL A 20 -10.54 -8.86 -1.60
N ALA A 21 -10.66 -9.34 -0.36
CA ALA A 21 -11.13 -10.67 -0.03
C ALA A 21 -12.59 -10.64 0.45
N SER A 22 -13.45 -11.39 -0.23
CA SER A 22 -14.87 -11.50 0.12
C SER A 22 -15.20 -12.74 0.97
N SER A 23 -14.24 -13.58 1.32
CA SER A 23 -14.41 -14.83 2.07
C SER A 23 -13.42 -14.92 3.23
N SER A 24 -13.73 -15.75 4.23
CA SER A 24 -12.96 -15.94 5.46
C SER A 24 -11.68 -16.76 5.27
N GLU A 25 -10.90 -16.48 4.21
CA GLU A 25 -9.72 -17.27 3.87
C GLU A 25 -8.48 -16.84 4.66
N SER A 26 -8.54 -17.09 5.96
CA SER A 26 -7.37 -17.09 6.85
C SER A 26 -6.27 -18.09 6.40
N ILE A 27 -6.60 -19.03 5.51
CA ILE A 27 -5.67 -20.03 4.95
C ILE A 27 -4.90 -19.48 3.73
N ASP A 28 -5.57 -18.81 2.78
CA ASP A 28 -4.92 -18.27 1.57
C ASP A 28 -4.03 -17.05 1.89
N LEU A 29 -4.42 -16.25 2.89
CA LEU A 29 -3.64 -15.11 3.36
C LEU A 29 -2.23 -15.49 3.84
N ASN A 30 -2.04 -16.69 4.39
CA ASN A 30 -0.74 -17.11 4.92
C ASN A 30 0.23 -17.57 3.82
N ALA A 31 -0.25 -18.21 2.76
CA ALA A 31 0.59 -18.68 1.66
C ALA A 31 1.09 -17.51 0.82
N LYS A 32 0.16 -16.67 0.32
CA LYS A 32 0.50 -15.49 -0.50
C LYS A 32 1.36 -14.48 0.25
N ARG A 33 1.10 -14.27 1.55
CA ARG A 33 1.92 -13.37 2.37
C ARG A 33 3.39 -13.81 2.40
N ARG A 34 3.68 -15.11 2.52
CA ARG A 34 5.07 -15.61 2.46
C ARG A 34 5.67 -15.41 1.08
N ASP A 35 4.93 -15.70 0.02
CA ASP A 35 5.41 -15.51 -1.34
C ASP A 35 5.76 -14.04 -1.62
N TYR A 36 4.91 -13.09 -1.18
CA TYR A 36 5.17 -11.66 -1.32
C TYR A 36 6.31 -11.15 -0.44
N GLU A 37 6.46 -11.70 0.77
CA GLU A 37 7.57 -11.39 1.67
C GLU A 37 8.91 -11.82 1.03
N HIS A 38 8.98 -13.05 0.53
CA HIS A 38 10.14 -13.60 -0.16
C HIS A 38 10.43 -12.88 -1.48
N ALA A 39 9.39 -12.44 -2.20
CA ALA A 39 9.53 -11.66 -3.42
C ALA A 39 10.03 -10.24 -3.17
N GLY A 40 9.95 -9.73 -1.92
CA GLY A 40 10.40 -8.38 -1.56
C GLY A 40 9.39 -7.27 -1.84
N VAL A 41 8.09 -7.60 -1.86
CA VAL A 41 7.02 -6.60 -1.96
C VAL A 41 7.05 -5.72 -0.71
N LEU A 42 7.12 -4.40 -0.89
CA LEU A 42 7.37 -3.49 0.23
C LEU A 42 6.13 -3.30 1.12
N GLU A 43 4.94 -3.25 0.51
CA GLU A 43 3.67 -3.13 1.23
C GLU A 43 2.61 -4.08 0.69
N TYR A 44 1.87 -4.72 1.60
CA TYR A 44 0.80 -5.66 1.28
C TYR A 44 -0.47 -5.35 2.08
N VAL A 45 -1.56 -5.03 1.39
CA VAL A 45 -2.83 -4.63 2.00
C VAL A 45 -3.92 -5.65 1.69
N VAL A 46 -4.69 -6.01 2.71
CA VAL A 46 -5.79 -6.96 2.63
C VAL A 46 -7.05 -6.27 3.16
N LEU A 47 -8.04 -6.08 2.29
CA LEU A 47 -9.39 -5.68 2.66
C LEU A 47 -10.27 -6.91 2.81
N ALA A 48 -10.55 -7.30 4.04
CA ALA A 48 -11.39 -8.44 4.40
C ALA A 48 -12.83 -7.97 4.62
N ILE A 49 -13.59 -7.83 3.52
CA ILE A 49 -14.90 -7.13 3.52
C ILE A 49 -15.88 -7.75 4.52
N ARG A 50 -16.00 -9.09 4.55
CA ARG A 50 -16.95 -9.77 5.46
C ARG A 50 -16.58 -9.63 6.93
N GLN A 51 -15.29 -9.45 7.21
CA GLN A 51 -14.77 -9.29 8.57
C GLN A 51 -14.72 -7.81 8.99
N GLN A 52 -15.08 -6.88 8.09
CA GLN A 52 -14.92 -5.43 8.29
C GLN A 52 -13.53 -5.09 8.84
N ALA A 53 -12.51 -5.71 8.24
CA ALA A 53 -11.12 -5.57 8.67
C ALA A 53 -10.21 -5.20 7.50
N VAL A 54 -9.25 -4.34 7.78
CA VAL A 54 -8.14 -4.02 6.88
C VAL A 54 -6.86 -4.42 7.59
N ARG A 55 -6.01 -5.20 6.92
CA ARG A 55 -4.66 -5.51 7.40
C ARG A 55 -3.65 -4.94 6.42
N TRP A 56 -2.67 -4.22 6.92
CA TRP A 56 -1.62 -3.61 6.12
C TRP A 56 -0.27 -4.08 6.65
N PHE A 57 0.52 -4.74 5.83
CA PHE A 57 1.84 -5.24 6.16
C PHE A 57 2.92 -4.42 5.47
N VAL A 58 4.00 -4.11 6.18
CA VAL A 58 5.18 -3.41 5.66
C VAL A 58 6.39 -4.32 5.82
N LEU A 59 7.15 -4.50 4.74
CA LEU A 59 8.37 -5.30 4.78
C LEU A 59 9.47 -4.51 5.49
N ARG A 60 9.96 -5.03 6.61
CA ARG A 60 11.06 -4.44 7.38
C ARG A 60 12.07 -5.52 7.71
N GLU A 61 13.33 -5.28 7.38
CA GLU A 61 14.43 -6.20 7.66
C GLU A 61 14.17 -7.64 7.13
N GLY A 62 13.46 -7.75 6.00
CA GLY A 62 13.14 -9.03 5.37
C GLY A 62 11.93 -9.76 5.93
N ALA A 63 11.16 -9.15 6.85
CA ALA A 63 9.93 -9.73 7.39
C ALA A 63 8.78 -8.71 7.41
N TYR A 64 7.56 -9.18 7.18
CA TYR A 64 6.38 -8.34 7.27
C TYR A 64 6.03 -8.00 8.72
N GLN A 65 5.80 -6.71 8.95
CA GLN A 65 5.24 -6.17 10.19
C GLN A 65 3.88 -5.54 9.89
N GLU A 66 2.87 -5.83 10.71
CA GLU A 66 1.55 -5.22 10.55
C GLU A 66 1.57 -3.76 11.00
N MET A 67 1.28 -2.86 10.05
CA MET A 67 1.09 -1.44 10.29
C MET A 67 -0.17 -1.22 11.12
N GLN A 68 -0.07 -0.33 12.10
CA GLN A 68 -1.22 0.16 12.85
C GLN A 68 -1.67 1.49 12.25
N VAL A 69 -2.98 1.73 12.29
CA VAL A 69 -3.54 3.05 11.99
C VAL A 69 -3.04 4.09 12.99
N ASP A 70 -3.04 5.36 12.58
CA ASP A 70 -2.75 6.46 13.49
C ASP A 70 -3.92 6.76 14.44
N ALA A 71 -3.77 7.78 15.28
CA ALA A 71 -4.80 8.19 16.25
C ALA A 71 -6.14 8.61 15.62
N LYS A 72 -6.19 8.84 14.31
CA LYS A 72 -7.40 9.17 13.55
C LYS A 72 -7.99 7.96 12.82
N GLY A 73 -7.43 6.76 12.98
CA GLY A 73 -7.88 5.57 12.26
C GLY A 73 -7.40 5.51 10.80
N ILE A 74 -6.34 6.26 10.46
CA ILE A 74 -5.83 6.36 9.09
C ILE A 74 -4.56 5.54 8.95
N PHE A 75 -4.52 4.65 7.95
CA PHE A 75 -3.28 4.05 7.48
C PHE A 75 -2.53 5.03 6.58
N LYS A 76 -1.20 5.08 6.74
CA LYS A 76 -0.32 5.94 5.96
C LYS A 76 0.80 5.11 5.38
N SER A 77 0.82 4.96 4.06
CA SER A 77 1.88 4.23 3.36
C SER A 77 3.25 4.82 3.71
N THR A 78 4.21 3.93 3.98
CA THR A 78 5.62 4.25 4.19
C THR A 78 6.39 4.34 2.88
N VAL A 79 5.89 3.69 1.83
CA VAL A 79 6.50 3.67 0.48
C VAL A 79 5.96 4.77 -0.41
N PHE A 80 4.69 5.13 -0.26
CA PHE A 80 4.01 6.17 -1.03
C PHE A 80 3.53 7.29 -0.09
N PRO A 81 4.40 8.22 0.31
CA PRO A 81 3.99 9.39 1.08
C PRO A 81 2.81 10.10 0.41
N GLY A 82 1.72 10.27 1.18
CA GLY A 82 0.45 10.83 0.72
C GLY A 82 -0.63 9.80 0.37
N LEU A 83 -0.30 8.51 0.24
CA LEU A 83 -1.31 7.45 0.18
C LEU A 83 -1.83 7.17 1.58
N TRP A 84 -2.90 7.89 1.94
CA TRP A 84 -3.58 7.78 3.22
C TRP A 84 -4.96 7.15 3.01
N LEU A 85 -5.27 6.12 3.79
CA LEU A 85 -6.52 5.39 3.69
C LEU A 85 -7.19 5.28 5.07
N ASP A 86 -8.45 5.68 5.13
CA ASP A 86 -9.28 5.58 6.34
C ASP A 86 -9.78 4.15 6.52
N GLN A 87 -9.47 3.53 7.66
CA GLN A 87 -9.80 2.13 7.92
C GLN A 87 -11.32 1.90 7.97
N GLU A 88 -12.06 2.77 8.66
CA GLU A 88 -13.49 2.60 8.83
C GLU A 88 -14.22 2.82 7.51
N ALA A 89 -13.84 3.87 6.76
CA ALA A 89 -14.40 4.14 5.45
C ALA A 89 -14.15 3.01 4.46
N LEU A 90 -12.96 2.39 4.47
CA LEU A 90 -12.68 1.20 3.68
C LEU A 90 -13.60 0.02 4.04
N CYS A 91 -13.81 -0.22 5.34
CA CYS A 91 -14.69 -1.29 5.80
C CYS A 91 -16.17 -1.06 5.47
N GLN A 92 -16.63 0.20 5.44
CA GLN A 92 -18.00 0.57 5.08
C GLN A 92 -18.21 0.79 3.58
N LEU A 93 -17.15 0.68 2.77
CA LEU A 93 -17.16 1.06 1.35
C LEU A 93 -17.62 2.50 1.13
N ASP A 94 -17.33 3.40 2.07
CA ASP A 94 -17.57 4.84 1.95
C ASP A 94 -16.49 5.46 1.05
N VAL A 95 -16.73 5.38 -0.25
CA VAL A 95 -15.82 5.91 -1.26
C VAL A 95 -15.60 7.41 -1.10
N ALA A 96 -16.60 8.16 -0.64
CA ALA A 96 -16.48 9.61 -0.49
C ALA A 96 -15.47 9.94 0.63
N GLN A 97 -15.56 9.27 1.77
CA GLN A 97 -14.63 9.46 2.87
C GLN A 97 -13.22 8.92 2.54
N VAL A 98 -13.11 7.77 1.87
CA VAL A 98 -11.81 7.26 1.39
C VAL A 98 -11.11 8.28 0.49
N LEU A 99 -11.83 8.85 -0.48
CA LEU A 99 -11.28 9.87 -1.38
C LEU A 99 -10.95 11.18 -0.66
N ALA A 100 -11.75 11.59 0.31
CA ALA A 100 -11.48 12.77 1.11
C ALA A 100 -10.17 12.62 1.91
N THR A 101 -9.99 11.47 2.58
CA THR A 101 -8.75 11.15 3.31
C THR A 101 -7.54 11.07 2.38
N LEU A 102 -7.69 10.44 1.21
CA LEU A 102 -6.62 10.38 0.22
C LEU A 102 -6.19 11.78 -0.24
N ARG A 103 -7.14 12.68 -0.52
CA ARG A 103 -6.83 14.07 -0.91
C ARG A 103 -6.02 14.80 0.15
N GLN A 104 -6.37 14.63 1.43
CA GLN A 104 -5.59 15.21 2.52
C GLN A 104 -4.14 14.72 2.54
N GLY A 105 -3.92 13.43 2.24
CA GLY A 105 -2.58 12.87 2.11
C GLY A 105 -1.83 13.42 0.91
N LEU A 106 -2.48 13.56 -0.25
CA LEU A 106 -1.86 14.14 -1.46
C LEU A 106 -1.53 15.63 -1.30
N GLU A 107 -2.25 16.36 -0.45
CA GLU A 107 -1.98 17.76 -0.11
C GLU A 107 -0.90 17.92 0.97
N SER A 108 -0.35 16.82 1.48
CA SER A 108 0.58 16.85 2.61
C SER A 108 2.01 17.25 2.19
N PRO A 109 2.81 17.86 3.10
CA PRO A 109 4.20 18.18 2.83
C PRO A 109 5.05 16.95 2.48
N GLU A 110 4.76 15.79 3.06
CA GLU A 110 5.46 14.54 2.79
C GLU A 110 5.25 14.09 1.34
N HIS A 111 4.04 14.23 0.82
CA HIS A 111 3.76 13.95 -0.59
C HIS A 111 4.47 14.94 -1.51
N ALA A 112 4.44 16.23 -1.20
CA ALA A 112 5.13 17.25 -1.98
C ALA A 112 6.65 16.98 -2.06
N ALA A 113 7.27 16.62 -0.93
CA ALA A 113 8.68 16.24 -0.89
C ALA A 113 8.96 14.97 -1.73
N PHE A 114 8.08 13.98 -1.65
CA PHE A 114 8.20 12.75 -2.45
C PHE A 114 8.14 13.03 -3.95
N VAL A 115 7.22 13.88 -4.42
CA VAL A 115 7.13 14.30 -5.82
C VAL A 115 8.41 15.01 -6.27
N GLN A 116 8.95 15.93 -5.47
CA GLN A 116 10.21 16.62 -5.78
C GLN A 116 11.38 15.63 -5.90
N GLN A 117 11.46 14.64 -5.01
CA GLN A 117 12.48 13.60 -5.07
C GLN A 117 12.38 12.78 -6.37
N LEU A 118 11.17 12.40 -6.78
CA LEU A 118 10.94 11.66 -8.02
C LEU A 118 11.31 12.47 -9.26
N GLN A 119 10.97 13.76 -9.29
CA GLN A 119 11.37 14.68 -10.37
C GLN A 119 12.89 14.76 -10.49
N SER A 120 13.58 14.99 -9.36
CA SER A 120 15.05 15.07 -9.32
C SER A 120 15.72 13.79 -9.83
N ARG A 121 15.18 12.61 -9.49
CA ARG A 121 15.70 11.31 -9.96
C ARG A 121 15.51 11.11 -11.46
N ARG A 122 14.38 11.56 -12.00
CA ARG A 122 14.10 11.50 -13.44
C ARG A 122 15.06 12.39 -14.23
N ASP A 123 15.28 13.61 -13.75
CA ASP A 123 16.16 14.57 -14.39
C ASP A 123 17.63 14.13 -14.33
N ALA A 124 18.04 13.44 -13.25
CA ALA A 124 19.38 12.87 -13.13
C ALA A 124 19.61 11.59 -13.97
N SER A 125 18.53 10.97 -14.48
CA SER A 125 18.59 9.77 -15.34
C SER A 125 18.35 10.09 -16.82
N SER A 126 18.16 11.37 -17.16
CA SER A 126 17.99 11.89 -18.54
C SER A 126 19.28 12.53 -19.03
#